data_AF-A0A538G0X1-F1
#
_entry.id   AF-A0A538G0X1-F1
#
_cell.length_a   1.000
_cell.length_b   1.000
_cell.length_c   1.000
_cell.angle_alpha   90.00
_cell.angle_beta   90.00
_cell.angle_gamma   90.00
#
_symmetry.space_group_name_H-M   'P 1'
#
loop_
_entity.id
_entity.type
_entity.pdbx_description
1 polymer ?
#
loop_
_entity_poly.entity_id
_entity_poly.type
_entity_poly.pdbx_seq_one_letter_code
_entity_poly.pdbx_strand_id
1 'polypeptide(L)' 'MAQVESRARATSDPEARREALRRLQEENVDFLLLWFTDIEGHLKSFAVTPSEVE' A
#
# COMPACT_ATOMS: atom_id res chain seq x y z
N MET A 1 -26.31 -4.35 -4.20
CA MET A 1 -24.89 -3.99 -3.98
C MET A 1 -24.17 -5.27 -3.61
N ALA A 2 -23.30 -5.81 -4.46
CA ALA A 2 -22.52 -6.99 -4.11
C ALA A 2 -21.46 -6.56 -3.11
N GLN A 3 -21.61 -6.94 -1.84
CA GLN A 3 -20.65 -6.63 -0.80
C GLN A 3 -19.41 -7.49 -1.09
N VAL A 4 -18.34 -6.84 -1.53
CA VAL A 4 -17.07 -7.52 -1.78
C VAL A 4 -16.50 -7.93 -0.43
N GLU A 5 -16.42 -9.23 -0.18
CA GLU A 5 -15.69 -9.74 0.99
C GLU A 5 -14.24 -9.24 0.96
N SER A 6 -13.82 -8.55 2.02
CA SER A 6 -12.46 -8.05 2.20
C SER A 6 -11.51 -9.22 2.52
N ARG A 7 -11.20 -10.04 1.52
CA ARG A 7 -10.08 -10.98 1.61
C ARG A 7 -8.78 -10.21 1.42
N ALA A 8 -7.75 -10.56 2.18
CA ALA A 8 -6.40 -10.04 1.95
C ALA A 8 -5.94 -10.46 0.53
N ARG A 9 -5.96 -9.51 -0.41
CA ARG A 9 -5.63 -9.76 -1.83
C ARG A 9 -4.16 -9.55 -2.16
N ALA A 10 -3.38 -9.05 -1.21
CA ALA A 10 -1.96 -8.83 -1.40
C ALA A 10 -1.25 -10.18 -1.62
N THR A 11 -0.58 -10.31 -2.76
CA THR A 11 0.20 -11.51 -3.13
C THR A 11 1.64 -11.46 -2.60
N SER A 12 2.07 -10.31 -2.06
CA SER A 12 3.37 -10.12 -1.41
C SER A 12 3.56 -11.08 -0.23
N ASP A 13 4.83 -11.38 0.08
CA ASP A 13 5.19 -12.13 1.28
C ASP A 13 4.81 -11.35 2.57
N PRO A 14 4.19 -12.00 3.58
CA PRO A 14 3.82 -11.34 4.83
C PRO A 14 4.98 -10.75 5.64
N GLU A 15 6.17 -11.36 5.65
CA GLU A 15 7.32 -10.79 6.35
C GLU A 15 7.83 -9.54 5.63
N ALA A 16 7.88 -9.57 4.30
CA ALA A 16 8.25 -8.39 3.51
C ALA A 16 7.33 -7.18 3.78
N ARG A 17 6.02 -7.40 3.99
CA ARG A 17 5.10 -6.32 4.37
C ARG A 17 5.38 -5.75 5.75
N ARG A 18 5.64 -6.63 6.73
CA ARG A 18 6.00 -6.21 8.09
C ARG A 18 7.28 -5.39 8.09
N GLU A 19 8.28 -5.81 7.31
CA GLU A 19 9.53 -5.10 7.18
C GLU A 19 9.34 -3.70 6.57
N ALA A 20 8.51 -3.57 5.53
CA ALA A 20 8.18 -2.27 4.96
C ALA A 20 7.50 -1.34 5.98
N LEU A 21 6.55 -1.86 6.77
CA LEU A 21 5.89 -1.10 7.84
C LEU A 21 6.87 -0.66 8.94
N ARG A 22 7.78 -1.55 9.34
CA ARG A 22 8.84 -1.23 10.32
C ARG A 22 9.71 -0.08 9.82
N ARG A 23 10.15 -0.14 8.56
CA ARG A 23 10.98 0.92 7.95
C ARG A 23 10.29 2.28 7.88
N LEU A 24 8.98 2.32 7.59
CA LEU A 24 8.23 3.59 7.61
C LEU A 24 8.33 4.30 8.96
N GLN A 25 8.21 3.54 10.05
CA GLN A 25 8.28 4.07 11.41
C GLN A 25 9.71 4.50 11.75
N GLU A 26 10.71 3.66 11.46
CA GLU A 26 12.12 3.94 11.78
C GLU A 26 12.69 5.12 10.99
N GLU A 27 12.28 5.27 9.74
CA GLU A 27 12.73 6.34 8.85
C GLU A 27 11.91 7.63 9.04
N ASN A 28 10.91 7.65 9.95
CA ASN A 28 10.00 8.77 10.20
C ASN A 28 9.31 9.28 8.93
N VAL A 29 8.74 8.36 8.15
CA VAL A 29 8.05 8.71 6.89
C VAL A 29 6.64 9.24 7.19
N ASP A 30 6.39 10.49 6.80
CA ASP A 30 5.07 11.12 6.99
C ASP A 30 4.02 10.66 5.95
N PHE A 31 4.46 10.39 4.71
CA PHE A 31 3.59 10.01 3.60
C PHE A 31 4.23 8.95 2.71
N LEU A 32 3.42 7.99 2.26
CA LEU A 32 3.76 7.04 1.22
C LEU A 32 3.13 7.46 -0.10
N LEU A 33 3.94 7.57 -1.14
CA LEU A 33 3.43 7.75 -2.50
C LEU A 33 3.35 6.39 -3.19
N LEU A 34 2.14 5.88 -3.37
CA LEU A 34 1.89 4.61 -4.04
C LEU A 34 1.71 4.85 -5.53
N TRP A 35 2.59 4.24 -6.32
CA TRP A 35 2.55 4.31 -7.78
C TRP A 35 1.93 3.06 -8.38
N PHE A 36 1.14 3.26 -9.42
CA PHE A 36 0.67 2.18 -10.27
C PHE A 36 0.50 2.66 -11.70
N THR A 37 0.52 1.72 -12.63
CA THR A 37 0.17 1.96 -14.03
C THR A 37 -1.24 1.45 -14.26
N ASP A 38 -2.11 2.28 -14.81
CA ASP A 38 -3.47 1.82 -15.15
C ASP A 38 -3.48 0.97 -16.44
N ILE A 39 -4.67 0.51 -16.82
CA ILE A 39 -4.86 -0.32 -18.01
C ILE A 39 -4.53 0.40 -19.32
N GLU A 40 -4.51 1.73 -19.32
CA GLU A 40 -4.15 2.56 -20.48
C GLU A 40 -2.64 2.83 -20.55
N GLY A 41 -1.88 2.42 -19.53
CA GLY A 41 -0.43 2.62 -19.46
C GLY A 41 -0.01 3.91 -18.78
N HIS A 42 -0.94 4.65 -18.16
CA HIS A 42 -0.62 5.91 -17.50
C HIS A 42 -0.11 5.68 -16.08
N LEU A 43 1.02 6.31 -15.73
CA LEU A 43 1.51 6.35 -14.37
C LEU A 43 0.60 7.22 -13.51
N LYS A 44 0.01 6.61 -12.49
CA LYS A 44 -0.83 7.26 -11.49
C LYS A 44 -0.23 7.10 -10.11
N SER A 45 -0.59 8.01 -9.24
CA SER A 45 -0.12 8.02 -7.87
C SER A 45 -1.19 8.51 -6.90
N PHE A 46 -1.10 8.05 -5.67
CA PHE A 46 -1.83 8.63 -4.55
C PHE A 46 -0.97 8.57 -3.29
N ALA A 47 -1.14 9.57 -2.43
CA ALA A 47 -0.43 9.66 -1.16
C ALA A 47 -1.33 9.15 -0.03
N VAL A 48 -0.74 8.39 0.89
CA VAL A 48 -1.39 7.93 2.12
C VAL A 48 -0.47 8.18 3.31
N THR A 49 -1.05 8.34 4.49
CA THR A 49 -0.29 8.39 5.74
C THR A 49 0.01 6.97 6.25
N PRO A 50 1.02 6.78 7.11
CA PRO A 50 1.29 5.47 7.71
C PRO A 50 0.08 4.84 8.41
N SER A 51 -0.84 5.64 8.97
CA SER A 51 -2.05 5.13 9.63
C SER A 51 -3.09 4.54 8.67
N GLU A 52 -2.96 4.77 7.37
CA GLU A 52 -3.87 4.25 6.33
C GLU A 52 -3.34 2.95 5.69
N VAL A 53 -2.18 2.44 6.11
CA VAL A 53 -1.49 1.30 5.47
C VAL A 53 -1.75 -0.04 6.20
N GLU A 54 -2.49 -0.05 7.32
CA GLU A 54 -2.82 -1.26 8.09
C GLU A 54 -3.99 -2.10 7.53
#